data_AF-A0A2A2WRS0-F1
#
_entry.id   AF-A0A2A2WRS0-F1
#
_cell.length_a   1.000
_cell.length_b   1.000
_cell.length_c   1.000
_cell.angle_alpha   90.00
_cell.angle_beta   90.00
_cell.angle_gamma   90.00
#
_symmetry.space_group_name_H-M   'P 1'
#
loop_
_entity.id
_entity.type
_entity.pdbx_description
1 polymer ?
#
loop_
_entity_poly.entity_id
_entity_poly.type
_entity_poly.pdbx_seq_one_letter_code
_entity_poly.pdbx_strand_id
1 'polypeptide(L)'
;MGTPAVDMSGLGTADRVAELRRRLATMPGGGPPAAARSGAPAFAHQDGGAVVEPVGTTGGTMLAEAMPADPMPEDGDGGASGAVSSGARVPGVVVPCSVAPLLPGGVLPAGRVTAVSGSATLRVGLLAAATAAGARCAVVGWPELGVAAVAEQGGRLDCLALVPDPGPDPAAVVSVLLDGLDLVLLGPGVRVVAPSRARVLAGRVRAAGAVLLVGADWPGAELALTGRHCRYGGLGAGAGRLASVSTMVRCTGRAAPPRTAEWVAAG
;
A
#
# COMPACT_ATOMS: atom_id res chain seq x y z
N MET A 1 -23.12 10.16 -27.21
CA MET A 1 -22.94 9.87 -28.65
C MET A 1 -21.89 8.78 -28.78
N GLY A 2 -22.30 7.53 -28.97
CA GLY A 2 -21.39 6.38 -29.05
C GLY A 2 -20.68 6.35 -30.40
N THR A 3 -19.35 6.35 -30.40
CA THR A 3 -18.54 6.08 -31.59
C THR A 3 -18.87 4.67 -32.10
N PRO A 4 -19.10 4.46 -33.41
CA PRO A 4 -19.42 3.15 -33.93
C PRO A 4 -18.24 2.19 -33.69
N ALA A 5 -18.56 0.92 -33.37
CA ALA A 5 -17.57 -0.13 -33.23
C ALA A 5 -16.93 -0.40 -34.60
N VAL A 6 -15.73 0.13 -34.82
CA VAL A 6 -14.91 -0.20 -35.98
C VAL A 6 -14.56 -1.68 -35.92
N ASP A 7 -14.94 -2.41 -36.96
CA ASP A 7 -14.64 -3.82 -37.13
C ASP A 7 -13.12 -4.03 -37.30
N MET A 8 -12.50 -4.70 -36.31
CA MET A 8 -11.05 -4.95 -36.27
C MET A 8 -10.65 -6.24 -36.99
N SER A 9 -11.60 -6.97 -37.57
CA SER A 9 -11.39 -8.29 -38.17
C SER A 9 -10.44 -8.27 -39.37
N GLY A 10 -10.38 -7.16 -40.11
CA GLY A 10 -9.55 -7.03 -41.33
C GLY A 10 -8.13 -6.45 -41.15
N LEU A 11 -7.75 -6.02 -39.94
CA LEU A 11 -6.47 -5.34 -39.70
C LEU A 11 -5.30 -6.30 -39.45
N GLY A 12 -4.10 -5.94 -39.92
CA GLY A 12 -2.87 -6.62 -39.54
C GLY A 12 -2.54 -6.44 -38.06
N THR A 13 -1.71 -7.32 -37.49
CA THR A 13 -1.37 -7.31 -36.05
C THR A 13 -0.78 -5.97 -35.59
N ALA A 14 0.08 -5.35 -36.40
CA ALA A 14 0.68 -4.06 -36.09
C ALA A 14 -0.37 -2.93 -36.02
N ASP A 15 -1.31 -2.91 -36.97
CA ASP A 15 -2.37 -1.90 -37.05
C ASP A 15 -3.40 -2.08 -35.93
N ARG A 16 -3.73 -3.33 -35.55
CA ARG A 16 -4.56 -3.60 -34.37
C ARG A 16 -3.93 -3.10 -33.08
N VAL A 17 -2.62 -3.29 -32.92
CA VAL A 17 -1.88 -2.81 -31.73
C VAL A 17 -1.83 -1.28 -31.69
N ALA A 18 -1.62 -0.63 -32.83
CA ALA A 18 -1.66 0.83 -32.92
C ALA A 18 -3.06 1.38 -32.58
N GLU A 19 -4.13 0.72 -33.06
CA GLU A 19 -5.51 1.09 -32.77
C GLU A 19 -5.86 0.95 -31.29
N LEU A 20 -5.47 -0.18 -30.68
CA LEU A 20 -5.67 -0.42 -29.25
C LEU A 20 -4.93 0.59 -28.39
N ARG A 21 -3.69 0.95 -28.75
CA ARG A 21 -2.93 2.01 -28.05
C ARG A 21 -3.63 3.37 -28.13
N ARG A 22 -4.15 3.74 -29.30
CA ARG A 22 -4.91 4.99 -29.49
C ARG A 22 -6.22 5.02 -28.69
N ARG A 23 -6.91 3.89 -28.59
CA ARG A 23 -8.12 3.74 -27.77
C ARG A 23 -7.82 3.76 -26.27
N LEU A 24 -6.75 3.11 -25.82
CA LEU A 24 -6.33 3.17 -24.42
C LEU A 24 -5.92 4.58 -24.00
N ALA A 25 -5.31 5.36 -24.91
CA ALA A 25 -4.95 6.76 -24.66
C ALA A 25 -6.17 7.70 -24.56
N THR A 26 -7.32 7.32 -25.12
CA THR A 26 -8.56 8.12 -25.08
C THR A 26 -9.53 7.69 -23.97
N MET A 27 -9.25 6.58 -23.27
CA MET A 27 -10.02 6.20 -22.09
C MET A 27 -9.66 7.07 -20.88
N PRO A 28 -10.66 7.53 -20.09
CA PRO A 28 -10.39 8.18 -18.82
C PRO A 28 -9.70 7.18 -17.88
N GLY A 29 -8.41 7.39 -17.60
CA GLY A 29 -7.58 6.48 -16.80
C GLY A 29 -6.15 6.25 -17.33
N GLY A 30 -5.85 6.63 -18.57
CA GLY A 30 -4.50 6.57 -19.16
C GLY A 30 -3.59 7.74 -18.77
N GLY A 31 -3.32 7.92 -17.48
CA GLY A 31 -2.32 8.89 -16.98
C GLY A 31 -0.86 8.44 -17.19
N PRO A 32 0.12 9.35 -17.02
CA PRO A 32 1.55 9.11 -17.26
C PRO A 32 2.09 7.91 -16.46
N PRO A 33 3.17 7.22 -16.89
CA PRO A 33 3.66 5.98 -16.28
C PRO A 33 3.97 6.15 -14.78
N ALA A 34 3.96 5.04 -14.03
CA ALA A 34 4.14 5.05 -12.57
C ALA A 34 5.38 5.82 -12.11
N ALA A 35 6.51 5.67 -12.81
CA ALA A 35 7.73 6.42 -12.54
C ALA A 35 7.56 7.96 -12.60
N ALA A 36 6.65 8.46 -13.44
CA ALA A 36 6.33 9.89 -13.54
C ALA A 36 5.26 10.35 -12.53
N ARG A 37 4.56 9.41 -11.88
CA ARG A 37 3.56 9.66 -10.82
C ARG A 37 4.09 9.42 -9.41
N SER A 38 5.23 8.72 -9.29
CA SER A 38 5.94 8.48 -8.03
C SER A 38 6.63 9.75 -7.52
N GLY A 39 5.88 10.85 -7.43
CA GLY A 39 6.20 11.94 -6.52
C GLY A 39 5.91 11.50 -5.09
N ALA A 40 6.67 12.03 -4.13
CA ALA A 40 6.43 11.77 -2.72
C ALA A 40 4.95 12.03 -2.37
N PRO A 41 4.27 11.12 -1.65
CA PRO A 41 2.91 11.37 -1.21
C PRO A 41 2.89 12.62 -0.32
N ALA A 42 1.99 13.55 -0.61
CA ALA A 42 1.67 14.62 0.31
C ALA A 42 0.89 14.00 1.48
N PHE A 43 1.53 13.87 2.64
CA PHE A 43 0.83 13.51 3.86
C PHE A 43 -0.13 14.66 4.20
N ALA A 44 -1.43 14.44 3.97
CA ALA A 44 -2.44 15.26 4.61
C ALA A 44 -2.42 14.90 6.11
N HIS A 45 -1.91 15.82 6.93
CA HIS A 45 -1.99 15.73 8.38
C HIS A 45 -3.48 15.77 8.76
N GLN A 46 -4.04 14.63 9.16
CA GLN A 46 -5.30 14.64 9.91
C GLN A 46 -4.95 14.92 11.36
N ASP A 47 -5.01 16.19 11.74
CA ASP A 47 -5.16 16.60 13.13
C ASP A 47 -6.51 16.06 13.63
N GLY A 48 -6.44 15.09 14.53
CA GLY A 48 -7.62 14.40 15.06
C GLY A 48 -7.22 13.44 16.17
N GLY A 49 -6.75 14.01 17.28
CA GLY A 49 -6.40 13.27 18.48
C GLY A 49 -7.60 12.57 19.12
N ALA A 50 -7.38 11.32 19.52
CA ALA A 50 -8.07 10.71 20.65
C ALA A 50 -7.09 9.74 21.31
N VAL A 51 -6.28 10.30 22.22
CA VAL A 51 -5.52 9.53 23.21
C VAL A 51 -6.54 8.83 24.10
N VAL A 52 -6.57 7.50 24.07
CA VAL A 52 -7.28 6.70 25.07
C VAL A 52 -6.21 6.12 26.00
N GLU A 53 -6.00 6.79 27.12
CA GLU A 53 -5.20 6.31 28.24
C GLU A 53 -5.91 5.15 28.98
N PRO A 54 -5.16 4.17 29.53
CA PRO A 54 -5.71 3.02 30.23
C PRO A 54 -6.16 3.35 31.67
N VAL A 55 -7.33 2.82 32.04
CA VAL A 55 -7.85 2.85 33.42
C VAL A 55 -6.96 2.02 34.35
N GLY A 56 -6.24 2.71 35.23
CA GLY A 56 -5.58 2.17 36.42
C GLY A 56 -6.35 2.55 37.68
N THR A 57 -6.72 1.56 38.48
CA THR A 57 -7.51 1.68 39.71
C THR A 57 -6.64 1.89 40.94
N THR A 58 -7.01 2.91 41.72
CA THR A 58 -6.87 3.13 43.19
C THR A 58 -5.49 3.34 43.83
N GLY A 59 -5.34 4.53 44.44
CA GLY A 59 -4.90 4.66 45.84
C GLY A 59 -3.97 5.83 46.17
N GLY A 60 -4.46 6.84 46.91
CA GLY A 60 -3.70 7.45 48.00
C GLY A 60 -3.17 8.90 47.87
N THR A 61 -4.02 9.85 48.26
CA THR A 61 -3.77 11.00 49.19
C THR A 61 -2.62 12.03 49.01
N MET A 62 -3.06 13.31 48.98
CA MET A 62 -2.56 14.53 49.67
C MET A 62 -1.72 15.59 48.92
N LEU A 63 -2.32 16.81 48.89
CA LEU A 63 -1.76 18.19 49.05
C LEU A 63 -0.79 18.68 47.93
N ALA A 64 -0.81 19.90 47.36
CA ALA A 64 -1.45 21.20 47.56
C ALA A 64 -1.13 22.03 46.27
N GLU A 65 -2.07 22.77 45.69
CA GLU A 65 -2.17 24.25 45.70
C GLU A 65 -1.47 24.99 44.52
N ALA A 66 -2.04 26.14 44.19
CA ALA A 66 -2.21 26.73 42.86
C ALA A 66 -1.06 27.61 42.32
N MET A 67 -1.11 27.85 40.98
CA MET A 67 -0.36 28.83 40.16
C MET A 67 -0.65 30.31 40.55
N PRO A 68 -0.22 31.38 39.82
CA PRO A 68 0.62 31.52 38.60
C PRO A 68 1.62 32.71 38.61
N ALA A 69 2.45 32.85 37.56
CA ALA A 69 2.82 34.15 36.97
C ALA A 69 3.72 33.98 35.72
N ASP A 70 3.30 34.57 34.59
CA ASP A 70 4.16 35.11 33.52
C ASP A 70 4.61 36.54 33.92
N PRO A 71 5.72 37.15 33.41
CA PRO A 71 5.98 37.35 31.96
C PRO A 71 7.47 37.43 31.47
N MET A 72 7.61 37.50 30.13
CA MET A 72 8.76 37.82 29.21
C MET A 72 9.69 39.01 29.64
N PRO A 73 10.92 39.25 29.06
CA PRO A 73 11.28 39.21 27.62
C PRO A 73 12.73 38.84 27.16
N GLU A 74 12.82 38.50 25.87
CA GLU A 74 13.78 38.77 24.75
C GLU A 74 15.33 38.70 24.80
N ASP A 75 15.84 38.35 23.60
CA ASP A 75 17.13 38.56 22.92
C ASP A 75 18.31 37.59 23.08
N GLY A 76 18.73 37.02 21.94
CA GLY A 76 20.01 36.30 21.82
C GLY A 76 20.16 35.44 20.56
N ASP A 77 20.42 36.11 19.45
CA ASP A 77 20.77 35.55 18.13
C ASP A 77 21.98 34.58 18.18
N GLY A 78 21.96 33.52 17.39
CA GLY A 78 23.04 32.52 17.41
C GLY A 78 22.77 31.28 16.57
N GLY A 79 22.77 31.45 15.25
CA GLY A 79 22.64 30.36 14.30
C GLY A 79 23.68 29.25 14.50
N ALA A 80 23.19 28.03 14.67
CA ALA A 80 23.77 26.88 14.01
C ALA A 80 22.67 26.31 13.13
N SER A 81 22.76 26.63 11.84
CA SER A 81 22.04 25.97 10.76
C SER A 81 22.36 24.48 10.84
N GLY A 82 21.60 23.76 11.66
CA GLY A 82 21.50 22.32 11.61
C GLY A 82 20.83 22.01 10.29
N ALA A 83 21.65 21.79 9.27
CA ALA A 83 21.21 21.21 8.02
C ALA A 83 20.34 20.00 8.38
N VAL A 84 19.03 20.17 8.26
CA VAL A 84 18.10 19.05 8.18
C VAL A 84 18.60 18.28 6.98
N SER A 85 19.36 17.22 7.24
CA SER A 85 19.75 16.22 6.28
C SER A 85 18.48 15.90 5.51
N SER A 86 18.41 16.39 4.27
CA SER A 86 17.32 16.12 3.35
C SER A 86 17.38 14.63 3.09
N GLY A 87 16.77 13.86 3.98
CA GLY A 87 16.71 12.41 3.91
C GLY A 87 16.06 12.11 2.58
N ALA A 88 16.80 11.44 1.71
CA ALA A 88 16.37 11.11 0.37
C ALA A 88 14.93 10.58 0.43
N ARG A 89 13.97 11.39 -0.05
CA ARG A 89 12.56 11.01 -0.03
C ARG A 89 12.44 9.76 -0.89
N VAL A 90 12.08 8.64 -0.27
CA VAL A 90 11.93 7.38 -0.98
C VAL A 90 10.63 7.47 -1.79
N PRO A 91 10.68 7.47 -3.13
CA PRO A 91 9.47 7.38 -3.93
C PRO A 91 8.79 6.03 -3.64
N GLY A 92 7.47 6.02 -3.54
CA GLY A 92 6.77 4.82 -3.11
C GLY A 92 5.26 4.97 -2.96
N VAL A 93 4.63 3.84 -2.65
CA VAL A 93 3.18 3.73 -2.47
C VAL A 93 2.83 3.83 -1.00
N VAL A 94 1.79 4.62 -0.67
CA VAL A 94 1.32 4.84 0.70
C VAL A 94 0.82 3.52 1.32
N VAL A 95 1.07 3.36 2.61
CA VAL A 95 0.57 2.24 3.43
C VAL A 95 -0.29 2.76 4.57
N PRO A 96 -1.07 1.90 5.27
CA PRO A 96 -1.78 2.31 6.47
C PRO A 96 -0.84 2.97 7.48
N CYS A 97 -1.33 4.02 8.17
CA CYS A 97 -0.53 4.85 9.06
C CYS A 97 0.19 4.06 10.17
N SER A 98 -0.42 2.99 10.68
CA SER A 98 0.21 2.13 11.71
C SER A 98 1.30 1.20 11.15
N VAL A 99 1.30 0.95 9.84
CA VAL A 99 2.31 0.14 9.14
C VAL A 99 3.45 1.03 8.62
N ALA A 100 3.22 2.32 8.38
CA ALA A 100 4.23 3.26 7.88
C ALA A 100 5.53 3.27 8.71
N PRO A 101 5.52 3.28 10.07
CA PRO A 101 6.75 3.25 10.88
C PRO A 101 7.62 2.00 10.68
N LEU A 102 7.03 0.92 10.15
CA LEU A 102 7.73 -0.32 9.86
C LEU A 102 8.57 -0.25 8.57
N LEU A 103 8.30 0.73 7.71
CA LEU A 103 8.90 0.84 6.38
C LEU A 103 9.92 1.99 6.31
N PRO A 104 10.99 1.84 5.51
CA PRO A 104 11.87 2.95 5.20
C PRO A 104 11.09 4.08 4.52
N GLY A 105 11.10 5.29 5.10
CA GLY A 105 10.39 6.44 4.53
C GLY A 105 8.87 6.39 4.61
N GLY A 106 8.28 5.44 5.35
CA GLY A 106 6.82 5.37 5.56
C GLY A 106 6.02 4.85 4.37
N VAL A 107 6.67 4.36 3.33
CA VAL A 107 6.03 3.93 2.07
C VAL A 107 6.57 2.58 1.61
N LEU A 108 5.81 1.90 0.76
CA LEU A 108 6.32 0.79 -0.03
C LEU A 108 7.24 1.35 -1.12
N PRO A 109 8.56 1.06 -1.07
CA PRO A 109 9.52 1.66 -1.97
C PRO A 109 9.26 1.29 -3.44
N ALA A 110 9.17 2.31 -4.28
CA ALA A 110 9.05 2.17 -5.72
C ALA A 110 10.19 1.33 -6.30
N GLY A 111 9.87 0.51 -7.30
CA GLY A 111 10.83 -0.37 -7.95
C GLY A 111 11.22 -1.60 -7.12
N ARG A 112 10.55 -1.90 -6.01
CA ARG A 112 10.89 -3.06 -5.15
C ARG A 112 9.77 -4.09 -5.08
N VAL A 113 10.18 -5.32 -4.80
CA VAL A 113 9.27 -6.45 -4.53
C VAL A 113 9.15 -6.65 -3.03
N THR A 114 7.91 -6.65 -2.53
CA THR A 114 7.59 -6.86 -1.12
C THR A 114 6.77 -8.12 -0.97
N ALA A 115 7.27 -9.09 -0.20
CA ALA A 115 6.51 -10.28 0.16
C ALA A 115 5.50 -9.93 1.26
N VAL A 116 4.25 -10.34 1.11
CA VAL A 116 3.18 -10.14 2.09
C VAL A 116 2.54 -11.49 2.39
N SER A 117 2.47 -11.84 3.66
CA SER A 117 2.05 -13.18 4.11
C SER A 117 1.22 -13.14 5.39
N GLY A 118 0.57 -14.26 5.71
CA GLY A 118 -0.09 -14.51 7.00
C GLY A 118 -1.45 -13.83 7.21
N SER A 119 -1.81 -12.81 6.42
CA SER A 119 -3.12 -12.17 6.51
C SER A 119 -3.62 -11.67 5.15
N ALA A 120 -4.85 -12.05 4.78
CA ALA A 120 -5.55 -11.47 3.63
C ALA A 120 -5.96 -10.02 3.92
N THR A 121 -6.40 -9.74 5.14
CA THR A 121 -6.77 -8.40 5.62
C THR A 121 -5.61 -7.42 5.44
N LEU A 122 -4.37 -7.82 5.77
CA LEU A 122 -3.19 -6.97 5.54
C LEU A 122 -3.01 -6.59 4.06
N ARG A 123 -3.19 -7.55 3.13
CA ARG A 123 -3.10 -7.28 1.69
C ARG A 123 -4.19 -6.33 1.21
N VAL A 124 -5.42 -6.50 1.71
CA VAL A 124 -6.55 -5.61 1.44
C VAL A 124 -6.27 -4.20 1.98
N GLY A 125 -5.73 -4.06 3.20
CA GLY A 125 -5.42 -2.76 3.80
C GLY A 125 -4.30 -2.01 3.10
N LEU A 126 -3.28 -2.72 2.63
CA LEU A 126 -2.24 -2.12 1.78
C LEU A 126 -2.84 -1.61 0.46
N LEU A 127 -3.73 -2.39 -0.16
CA LEU A 127 -4.42 -2.01 -1.39
C LEU A 127 -5.35 -0.81 -1.19
N ALA A 128 -6.11 -0.81 -0.10
CA ALA A 128 -7.01 0.28 0.27
C ALA A 128 -6.23 1.59 0.50
N ALA A 129 -5.15 1.54 1.29
CA ALA A 129 -4.31 2.72 1.53
C ALA A 129 -3.64 3.25 0.24
N ALA A 130 -3.14 2.34 -0.61
CA ALA A 130 -2.54 2.70 -1.89
C ALA A 130 -3.54 3.40 -2.82
N THR A 131 -4.70 2.79 -3.01
CA THR A 131 -5.75 3.33 -3.88
C THR A 131 -6.37 4.62 -3.33
N ALA A 132 -6.54 4.73 -2.00
CA ALA A 132 -6.99 5.96 -1.34
C ALA A 132 -6.04 7.14 -1.61
N ALA A 133 -4.73 6.88 -1.67
CA ALA A 133 -3.72 7.86 -2.05
C ALA A 133 -3.66 8.17 -3.56
N GLY A 134 -4.54 7.56 -4.37
CA GLY A 134 -4.63 7.76 -5.82
C GLY A 134 -3.67 6.88 -6.63
N ALA A 135 -3.00 5.90 -6.00
CA ALA A 135 -2.17 4.95 -6.72
C ALA A 135 -3.06 3.99 -7.53
N ARG A 136 -2.68 3.73 -8.79
CA ARG A 136 -3.36 2.76 -9.64
C ARG A 136 -2.83 1.38 -9.36
N CYS A 137 -3.71 0.49 -8.92
CA CYS A 137 -3.37 -0.83 -8.45
C CYS A 137 -4.01 -1.91 -9.33
N ALA A 138 -3.34 -3.05 -9.48
CA ALA A 138 -3.96 -4.26 -10.01
C ALA A 138 -3.82 -5.43 -9.05
N VAL A 139 -4.81 -6.31 -9.05
CA VAL A 139 -4.74 -7.63 -8.41
C VAL A 139 -4.83 -8.71 -9.47
N VAL A 140 -3.90 -9.66 -9.42
CA VAL A 140 -3.78 -10.73 -10.41
C VAL A 140 -3.92 -12.08 -9.73
N GLY A 141 -4.82 -12.94 -10.19
CA GLY A 141 -4.99 -14.30 -9.69
C GLY A 141 -5.54 -14.37 -8.26
N TRP A 142 -6.47 -13.49 -7.89
CA TRP A 142 -7.20 -13.57 -6.61
C TRP A 142 -8.72 -13.49 -6.84
N PRO A 143 -9.37 -14.55 -7.34
CA PRO A 143 -10.79 -14.53 -7.63
C PRO A 143 -11.67 -14.39 -6.38
N GLU A 144 -11.20 -14.84 -5.21
CA GLU A 144 -11.91 -14.73 -3.93
C GLU A 144 -11.73 -13.38 -3.22
N LEU A 145 -11.08 -12.40 -3.87
CA LEU A 145 -10.88 -11.09 -3.26
C LEU A 145 -12.21 -10.35 -3.07
N GLY A 146 -12.56 -10.06 -1.82
CA GLY A 146 -13.69 -9.20 -1.48
C GLY A 146 -13.40 -7.74 -1.82
N VAL A 147 -13.81 -7.27 -3.00
CA VAL A 147 -13.64 -5.88 -3.45
C VAL A 147 -14.33 -4.89 -2.50
N ALA A 148 -15.45 -5.29 -1.90
CA ALA A 148 -16.15 -4.51 -0.87
C ALA A 148 -15.25 -4.20 0.33
N ALA A 149 -14.40 -5.14 0.77
CA ALA A 149 -13.49 -4.92 1.89
C ALA A 149 -12.42 -3.86 1.60
N VAL A 150 -12.08 -3.65 0.32
CA VAL A 150 -11.18 -2.56 -0.09
C VAL A 150 -11.88 -1.21 0.09
N ALA A 151 -13.14 -1.12 -0.33
CA ALA A 151 -13.94 0.10 -0.20
C ALA A 151 -14.28 0.43 1.27
N GLU A 152 -14.60 -0.58 2.08
CA GLU A 152 -14.85 -0.43 3.53
C GLU A 152 -13.64 0.15 4.27
N GLN A 153 -12.43 -0.16 3.79
CA GLN A 153 -11.18 0.39 4.32
C GLN A 153 -10.77 1.74 3.70
N GLY A 154 -11.69 2.40 2.98
CA GLY A 154 -11.48 3.72 2.38
C GLY A 154 -10.75 3.70 1.03
N GLY A 155 -10.57 2.52 0.43
CA GLY A 155 -9.95 2.37 -0.87
C GLY A 155 -10.81 2.88 -2.03
N ARG A 156 -10.14 3.33 -3.09
CA ARG A 156 -10.75 3.87 -4.31
C ARG A 156 -10.83 2.79 -5.38
N LEU A 157 -12.05 2.30 -5.65
CA LEU A 157 -12.26 1.23 -6.62
C LEU A 157 -12.03 1.66 -8.08
N ASP A 158 -12.14 2.95 -8.39
CA ASP A 158 -11.83 3.52 -9.72
C ASP A 158 -10.33 3.44 -10.06
N CYS A 159 -9.48 3.23 -9.04
CA CYS A 159 -8.04 3.05 -9.18
C CYS A 159 -7.63 1.57 -9.10
N LEU A 160 -8.58 0.64 -9.05
CA LEU A 160 -8.33 -0.79 -8.84
C LEU A 160 -8.74 -1.63 -10.06
N ALA A 161 -7.77 -2.29 -10.69
CA ALA A 161 -7.99 -3.29 -11.73
C ALA A 161 -7.94 -4.71 -11.16
N LEU A 162 -8.78 -5.61 -11.67
CA LEU A 162 -8.83 -7.00 -11.24
C LEU A 162 -8.62 -7.93 -12.45
N VAL A 163 -7.68 -8.85 -12.31
CA VAL A 163 -7.42 -9.92 -13.26
C VAL A 163 -7.58 -11.24 -12.50
N PRO A 164 -8.81 -11.75 -12.35
CA PRO A 164 -9.08 -12.94 -11.53
C PRO A 164 -8.42 -14.20 -12.11
N ASP A 165 -8.37 -14.33 -13.44
CA ASP A 165 -7.69 -15.42 -14.15
C ASP A 165 -6.63 -14.85 -15.11
N PRO A 166 -5.34 -14.91 -14.76
CA PRO A 166 -4.25 -14.46 -15.64
C PRO A 166 -3.90 -15.45 -16.76
N GLY A 167 -4.57 -16.60 -16.82
CA GLY A 167 -4.31 -17.62 -17.83
C GLY A 167 -2.94 -18.32 -17.66
N PRO A 168 -2.35 -18.82 -18.76
CA PRO A 168 -1.21 -19.74 -18.69
C PRO A 168 0.13 -19.06 -18.37
N ASP A 169 0.26 -17.75 -18.60
CA ASP A 169 1.49 -16.99 -18.30
C ASP A 169 1.21 -15.74 -17.47
N PRO A 170 1.05 -15.89 -16.14
CA PRO A 170 0.82 -14.75 -15.25
C PRO A 170 2.00 -13.76 -15.24
N ALA A 171 3.23 -14.21 -15.53
CA ALA A 171 4.38 -13.31 -15.55
C ALA A 171 4.30 -12.30 -16.69
N ALA A 172 3.81 -12.71 -17.87
CA ALA A 172 3.57 -11.80 -18.99
C ALA A 172 2.48 -10.77 -18.65
N VAL A 173 1.37 -11.20 -18.04
CA VAL A 173 0.29 -10.29 -17.61
C VAL A 173 0.79 -9.26 -16.62
N VAL A 174 1.48 -9.70 -15.57
CA VAL A 174 2.07 -8.82 -14.55
C VAL A 174 3.03 -7.81 -15.19
N SER A 175 3.82 -8.27 -16.14
CA SER A 175 4.76 -7.42 -16.84
C SER A 175 4.11 -6.26 -17.58
N VAL A 176 3.01 -6.52 -18.29
CA VAL A 176 2.25 -5.48 -19.00
C VAL A 176 1.61 -4.50 -18.00
N LEU A 177 1.13 -5.02 -16.87
CA LEU A 177 0.52 -4.20 -15.82
C LEU A 177 1.53 -3.25 -15.16
N LEU A 178 2.76 -3.72 -14.93
CA LEU A 178 3.82 -2.90 -14.33
C LEU A 178 4.16 -1.65 -15.15
N ASP A 179 3.98 -1.66 -16.47
CA ASP A 179 4.28 -0.52 -17.34
C ASP A 179 3.32 0.67 -17.12
N GLY A 180 2.12 0.42 -16.59
CA GLY A 180 1.06 1.44 -16.44
C GLY A 180 0.59 1.69 -15.00
N LEU A 181 0.94 0.83 -14.05
CA LEU A 181 0.41 0.82 -12.68
C LEU A 181 1.48 1.06 -11.64
N ASP A 182 1.06 1.64 -10.51
CA ASP A 182 1.96 1.99 -9.41
C ASP A 182 2.16 0.80 -8.47
N LEU A 183 1.17 -0.09 -8.37
CA LEU A 183 1.21 -1.28 -7.54
C LEU A 183 0.55 -2.47 -8.23
N VAL A 184 1.20 -3.64 -8.19
CA VAL A 184 0.62 -4.90 -8.64
C VAL A 184 0.68 -5.91 -7.49
N LEU A 185 -0.46 -6.51 -7.16
CA LEU A 185 -0.59 -7.54 -6.13
C LEU A 185 -0.83 -8.90 -6.79
N LEU A 186 0.06 -9.85 -6.52
CA LEU A 186 -0.14 -11.24 -6.89
C LEU A 186 -0.98 -11.94 -5.82
N GLY A 187 -2.12 -12.45 -6.26
CA GLY A 187 -3.03 -13.27 -5.50
C GLY A 187 -2.50 -14.67 -5.24
N PRO A 188 -3.14 -15.41 -4.32
CA PRO A 188 -2.77 -16.78 -3.99
C PRO A 188 -3.00 -17.78 -5.13
N GLY A 189 -3.85 -17.45 -6.11
CA GLY A 189 -4.10 -18.28 -7.29
C GLY A 189 -2.97 -18.25 -8.32
N VAL A 190 -2.02 -17.31 -8.20
CA VAL A 190 -0.84 -17.27 -9.07
C VAL A 190 0.17 -18.32 -8.58
N ARG A 191 0.42 -19.34 -9.42
CA ARG A 191 1.39 -20.40 -9.12
C ARG A 191 2.77 -19.82 -8.80
N VAL A 192 3.51 -20.54 -7.96
CA VAL A 192 4.91 -20.25 -7.61
C VAL A 192 5.72 -19.99 -8.88
N VAL A 193 6.24 -18.78 -8.98
CA VAL A 193 7.03 -18.33 -10.13
C VAL A 193 8.44 -18.91 -10.01
N ALA A 194 8.94 -19.55 -11.07
CA ALA A 194 10.31 -20.06 -11.11
C ALA A 194 11.32 -18.93 -10.80
N PRO A 195 12.41 -19.19 -10.05
CA PRO A 195 13.34 -18.14 -9.63
C PRO A 195 13.94 -17.30 -10.76
N SER A 196 14.15 -17.88 -11.93
CA SER A 196 14.59 -17.16 -13.14
C SER A 196 13.58 -16.09 -13.57
N ARG A 197 12.28 -16.45 -13.64
CA ARG A 197 11.20 -15.51 -13.97
C ARG A 197 10.97 -14.47 -12.88
N ALA A 198 11.08 -14.86 -11.61
CA ALA A 198 10.96 -13.93 -10.50
C ALA A 198 12.04 -12.83 -10.56
N ARG A 199 13.29 -13.19 -10.94
CA ARG A 199 14.37 -12.21 -11.15
C ARG A 199 14.09 -11.27 -12.32
N VAL A 200 13.57 -11.78 -13.43
CA VAL A 200 13.18 -10.95 -14.60
C VAL A 200 12.08 -9.97 -14.20
N LEU A 201 11.06 -10.43 -13.48
CA LEU A 201 10.00 -9.58 -12.97
C LEU A 201 10.54 -8.52 -12.00
N ALA A 202 11.40 -8.89 -11.06
CA ALA A 202 12.04 -7.92 -10.17
C ALA A 202 12.85 -6.85 -10.93
N GLY A 203 13.52 -7.23 -12.03
CA GLY A 203 14.16 -6.30 -12.95
C GLY A 203 13.18 -5.34 -13.61
N ARG A 204 12.04 -5.85 -14.09
CA ARG A 204 10.98 -5.05 -14.70
C ARG A 204 10.31 -4.11 -13.69
N VAL A 205 10.05 -4.56 -12.46
CA VAL A 205 9.54 -3.74 -11.36
C VAL A 205 10.46 -2.54 -11.13
N ARG A 206 11.78 -2.77 -11.05
CA ARG A 206 12.78 -1.71 -10.93
C ARG A 206 12.75 -0.73 -12.11
N ALA A 207 12.68 -1.25 -13.34
CA ALA A 207 12.66 -0.42 -14.54
C ALA A 207 11.38 0.44 -14.65
N ALA A 208 10.23 -0.09 -14.23
CA ALA A 208 8.95 0.60 -14.25
C ALA A 208 8.75 1.58 -13.09
N GLY A 209 9.52 1.43 -12.00
CA GLY A 209 9.31 2.18 -10.76
C GLY A 209 8.02 1.80 -10.02
N ALA A 210 7.43 0.64 -10.33
CA ALA A 210 6.22 0.14 -9.69
C ALA A 210 6.55 -0.67 -8.42
N VAL A 211 5.54 -0.96 -7.60
CA VAL A 211 5.65 -1.86 -6.45
C VAL A 211 5.00 -3.20 -6.78
N LEU A 212 5.69 -4.30 -6.51
CA LEU A 212 5.12 -5.64 -6.67
C LEU A 212 4.92 -6.30 -5.29
N LEU A 213 3.68 -6.57 -4.94
CA LEU A 213 3.31 -7.35 -3.75
C LEU A 213 3.13 -8.82 -4.13
N VAL A 214 3.78 -9.71 -3.39
CA VAL A 214 3.87 -11.14 -3.71
C VAL A 214 3.64 -11.99 -2.45
N GLY A 215 3.42 -13.29 -2.62
CA GLY A 215 3.36 -14.25 -1.50
C GLY A 215 4.72 -14.53 -0.86
N ALA A 216 4.72 -15.28 0.24
CA ALA A 216 5.93 -15.64 1.01
C ALA A 216 6.97 -16.42 0.20
N ASP A 217 6.53 -17.22 -0.77
CA ASP A 217 7.38 -18.12 -1.55
C ASP A 217 8.21 -17.37 -2.62
N TRP A 218 8.07 -16.04 -2.72
CA TRP A 218 8.79 -15.28 -3.73
C TRP A 218 10.30 -15.19 -3.42
N PRO A 219 11.16 -15.64 -4.33
CA PRO A 219 12.59 -15.62 -4.09
C PRO A 219 13.14 -14.20 -4.18
N GLY A 220 13.86 -13.80 -3.14
CA GLY A 220 14.64 -12.57 -3.14
C GLY A 220 13.84 -11.28 -2.95
N ALA A 221 12.65 -11.34 -2.33
CA ALA A 221 11.95 -10.15 -1.87
C ALA A 221 12.85 -9.28 -0.97
N GLU A 222 12.72 -7.96 -1.10
CA GLU A 222 13.61 -7.00 -0.43
C GLU A 222 13.06 -6.62 0.95
N LEU A 223 11.74 -6.61 1.05
CA LEU A 223 10.95 -6.46 2.27
C LEU A 223 10.00 -7.64 2.39
N ALA A 224 9.75 -8.10 3.60
CA ALA A 224 8.70 -9.06 3.91
C ALA A 224 7.83 -8.55 5.06
N LEU A 225 6.52 -8.52 4.81
CA LEU A 225 5.48 -8.19 5.76
C LEU A 225 4.73 -9.47 6.12
N THR A 226 4.69 -9.81 7.41
CA THR A 226 3.93 -10.95 7.91
C THR A 226 2.88 -10.43 8.88
N GLY A 227 1.61 -10.61 8.51
CA GLY A 227 0.46 -10.31 9.36
C GLY A 227 0.06 -11.54 10.17
N ARG A 228 -0.27 -11.36 11.44
CA ARG A 228 -0.91 -12.36 12.28
C ARG A 228 -2.07 -11.72 13.03
N HIS A 229 -3.28 -12.28 12.88
CA HIS A 229 -4.44 -11.84 13.64
C HIS A 229 -4.21 -12.02 15.14
N CYS A 230 -4.47 -10.97 15.93
CA CYS A 230 -4.21 -10.97 17.36
C CYS A 230 -5.45 -10.64 18.20
N ARG A 231 -6.39 -9.81 17.70
CA ARG A 231 -7.63 -9.47 18.41
C ARG A 231 -8.80 -9.27 17.45
N TYR A 232 -10.01 -9.46 17.97
CA TYR A 232 -11.27 -9.20 17.29
C TYR A 232 -12.10 -8.26 18.15
N GLY A 233 -12.71 -7.25 17.53
CA GLY A 233 -13.60 -6.29 18.18
C GLY A 233 -15.05 -6.41 17.70
N GLY A 234 -16.00 -5.93 18.51
CA GLY A 234 -17.44 -5.93 18.19
C GLY A 234 -18.21 -7.19 18.60
N LEU A 235 -17.50 -8.21 19.10
CA LEU A 235 -18.12 -9.35 19.76
C LEU A 235 -18.31 -8.97 21.24
N GLY A 236 -19.56 -8.86 21.71
CA GLY A 236 -19.88 -8.61 23.11
C GLY A 236 -19.60 -9.84 23.97
N ALA A 237 -20.55 -10.28 24.79
CA ALA A 237 -20.45 -11.53 25.55
C ALA A 237 -20.66 -12.79 24.65
N GLY A 238 -19.89 -12.92 23.56
CA GLY A 238 -19.98 -14.04 22.62
C GLY A 238 -21.07 -13.91 21.55
N ALA A 239 -21.81 -12.80 21.52
CA ALA A 239 -22.76 -12.43 20.46
C ALA A 239 -22.45 -11.02 19.96
N GLY A 240 -22.59 -10.79 18.64
CA GLY A 240 -22.35 -9.49 18.01
C GLY A 240 -21.90 -9.61 16.55
N ARG A 241 -21.58 -8.46 15.94
CA ARG A 241 -20.96 -8.39 14.60
C ARG A 241 -19.49 -8.07 14.79
N LEU A 242 -18.62 -8.79 14.09
CA LEU A 242 -17.21 -8.41 13.98
C LEU A 242 -17.12 -7.00 13.38
N ALA A 243 -16.66 -6.04 14.19
CA ALA A 243 -16.52 -4.64 13.79
C ALA A 243 -15.07 -4.28 13.47
N SER A 244 -14.12 -5.04 14.01
CA SER A 244 -12.70 -4.81 13.76
C SER A 244 -11.87 -6.06 13.93
N VAL A 245 -10.74 -6.09 13.22
CA VAL A 245 -9.73 -7.15 13.33
C VAL A 245 -8.36 -6.50 13.53
N SER A 246 -7.76 -6.74 14.70
CA SER A 246 -6.36 -6.37 14.94
C SER A 246 -5.44 -7.43 14.36
N THR A 247 -4.45 -6.97 13.61
CA THR A 247 -3.39 -7.78 13.01
C THR A 247 -2.05 -7.21 13.45
N MET A 248 -1.24 -8.05 14.08
CA MET A 248 0.15 -7.74 14.35
C MET A 248 0.95 -7.93 13.04
N VAL A 249 1.57 -6.85 12.58
CA VAL A 249 2.36 -6.81 11.35
C VAL A 249 3.82 -6.77 11.73
N ARG A 250 4.57 -7.76 11.26
CA ARG A 250 6.03 -7.81 11.36
C ARG A 250 6.63 -7.46 10.00
N CYS A 251 7.56 -6.51 9.98
CA CYS A 251 8.35 -6.16 8.82
C CYS A 251 9.78 -6.65 9.00
N THR A 252 10.31 -7.35 8.01
CA THR A 252 11.71 -7.74 7.91
C THR A 252 12.29 -7.23 6.59
N GLY A 253 13.53 -6.76 6.63
CA GLY A 253 14.27 -6.34 5.44
C GLY A 253 15.72 -6.82 5.52
N ARG A 254 16.42 -6.88 4.38
CA ARG A 254 17.79 -7.46 4.34
C ARG A 254 18.83 -6.73 5.20
N ALA A 255 18.64 -5.43 5.45
CA ALA A 255 19.65 -4.58 6.08
C ALA A 255 19.14 -3.86 7.34
N ALA A 256 17.96 -4.23 7.86
CA ALA A 256 17.34 -3.54 8.99
C ALA A 256 16.83 -4.55 10.02
N PRO A 257 16.87 -4.20 11.32
CA PRO A 257 16.30 -5.04 12.36
C PRO A 257 14.78 -5.22 12.13
N PRO A 258 14.21 -6.39 12.49
CA PRO A 258 12.79 -6.63 12.37
C PRO A 258 11.99 -5.63 13.20
N ARG A 259 10.93 -5.07 12.62
CA ARG A 259 10.01 -4.13 13.30
C ARG A 259 8.63 -4.74 13.38
N THR A 260 7.87 -4.42 14.41
CA THR A 260 6.50 -4.92 14.59
C THR A 260 5.58 -3.78 14.98
N ALA A 261 4.38 -3.73 14.41
CA ALA A 261 3.31 -2.82 14.82
C ALA A 261 1.97 -3.55 14.82
N GLU A 262 1.03 -3.06 15.62
CA GLU A 262 -0.36 -3.48 15.54
C GLU A 262 -1.09 -2.62 14.51
N TRP A 263 -1.91 -3.25 13.68
CA TRP A 263 -2.79 -2.59 12.73
C TRP A 263 -4.21 -3.09 12.92
N VAL A 264 -5.17 -2.18 12.93
CA VAL A 264 -6.59 -2.50 13.08
C VAL A 264 -7.28 -2.24 11.75
N ALA A 265 -7.86 -3.28 11.18
CA ALA A 265 -8.76 -3.14 10.05
C ALA A 265 -10.17 -2.83 10.55
N ALA A 266 -10.79 -1.78 9.99
CA ALA A 266 -12.22 -1.54 10.12
C ALA A 266 -13.00 -2.53 9.23
N GLY A 267 -14.18 -2.97 9.68
CA GLY A 267 -15.12 -3.83 8.94
C GLY A 267 -16.58 -3.46 9.20
#